data_AF-A0A951IA31-F1
#
_entry.id   AF-A0A951IA31-F1
#
_cell.length_a   1.000
_cell.length_b   1.000
_cell.length_c   1.000
_cell.angle_alpha   90.00
_cell.angle_beta   90.00
_cell.angle_gamma   90.00
#
_symmetry.space_group_name_H-M   'P 1'
#
loop_
_entity.id
_entity.type
_entity.pdbx_description
1 polymer ?
#
loop_
_entity_poly.entity_id
_entity_poly.type
_entity_poly.pdbx_seq_one_letter_code
_entity_poly.pdbx_strand_id
1 'polypeptide(L)' 'LGIGTHLVTELLSRADALGKFVTLDVMHGNQARFLYLRLGFRQKGRNAATRQMIWRPPRG' A
#
# COMPACT_ATOMS: atom_id res chain seq x y z
N LEU A 1 10.95 -12.84 4.81
CA LEU A 1 10.70 -11.41 4.56
C LEU A 1 11.44 -11.05 3.28
N GLY A 2 10.71 -10.82 2.18
CA GLY A 2 11.30 -10.76 0.84
C GLY A 2 11.56 -9.35 0.33
N ILE A 3 12.23 -9.23 -0.82
CA ILE A 3 12.59 -7.97 -1.50
C ILE A 3 11.39 -7.03 -1.65
N GLY A 4 10.20 -7.56 -1.93
CA GLY A 4 8.98 -6.76 -2.07
C GLY A 4 8.57 -6.01 -0.80
N THR A 5 8.79 -6.59 0.40
CA THR A 5 8.50 -5.89 1.66
C THR A 5 9.49 -4.75 1.89
N HIS A 6 10.77 -4.96 1.59
CA HIS A 6 11.80 -3.95 1.77
C HIS A 6 11.56 -2.74 0.87
N LEU A 7 11.32 -2.97 -0.44
CA LEU A 7 11.07 -1.90 -1.40
C LEU A 7 9.84 -1.06 -1.03
N VAL A 8 8.73 -1.70 -0.65
CA VAL A 8 7.51 -0.97 -0.27
C VAL A 8 7.74 -0.19 1.03
N THR A 9 8.43 -0.77 2.01
CA THR A 9 8.71 -0.08 3.28
C THR A 9 9.59 1.16 3.06
N GLU A 10 10.61 1.07 2.21
CA GLU A 10 11.45 2.20 1.86
C GLU A 10 10.67 3.31 1.15
N LEU A 11 9.78 2.94 0.21
CA LEU A 11 8.88 3.88 -0.45
C LEU A 11 7.97 4.59 0.57
N LEU A 12 7.37 3.84 1.50
CA LEU A 12 6.49 4.40 2.53
C LEU A 12 7.27 5.34 3.47
N SER A 13 8.50 4.99 3.85
CA SER A 13 9.34 5.85 4.67
C SER A 13 9.66 7.18 3.98
N ARG A 14 9.92 7.17 2.66
CA ARG A 14 10.12 8.40 1.89
C ARG A 14 8.83 9.21 1.75
N ALA A 15 7.70 8.54 1.56
CA ALA A 15 6.40 9.19 1.51
C ALA A 15 6.01 9.85 2.85
N ASP A 16 6.32 9.21 3.98
CA ASP A 16 6.14 9.76 5.33
C ASP A 16 6.93 11.05 5.52
N ALA A 17 8.22 11.02 5.17
CA ALA A 17 9.10 12.19 5.26
C ALA A 17 8.62 13.38 4.41
N LEU A 18 7.84 13.12 3.36
CA LEU A 18 7.27 14.13 2.46
C LEU A 18 5.80 14.47 2.76
N GLY A 19 5.18 13.84 3.77
CA GLY A 19 3.76 14.00 4.08
C GLY A 19 2.82 13.57 2.95
N LYS A 20 3.24 12.62 2.12
CA LYS A 20 2.49 12.17 0.93
C LYS A 20 1.72 10.88 1.21
N PHE A 21 0.54 10.78 0.60
CA PHE A 21 -0.25 9.56 0.60
C PHE A 21 0.21 8.65 -0.53
N VAL A 22 0.15 7.33 -0.31
CA VAL A 22 0.48 6.34 -1.34
C VAL A 22 -0.78 5.58 -1.71
N THR A 23 -1.04 5.43 -3.00
CA THR A 23 -2.17 4.64 -3.52
C THR A 23 -1.69 3.58 -4.49
N LEU A 24 -2.35 2.43 -4.48
CA LEU A 24 -2.07 1.34 -5.41
C LEU A 24 -3.36 0.60 -5.76
N ASP A 25 -3.34 -0.07 -6.91
CA ASP A 25 -4.41 -0.96 -7.34
C ASP A 25 -3.88 -2.40 -7.31
N VAL A 26 -4.61 -3.30 -6.64
CA VAL A 26 -4.24 -4.71 -6.54
C VAL A 26 -5.31 -5.58 -7.20
N MET A 27 -4.90 -6.49 -8.08
CA MET A 27 -5.83 -7.41 -8.76
C MET A 27 -6.60 -8.27 -7.77
N HIS A 28 -7.84 -8.62 -8.14
CA HIS A 28 -8.63 -9.62 -7.41
C HIS A 28 -7.88 -10.96 -7.33
N GLY A 29 -7.89 -11.59 -6.16
CA GLY A 29 -7.19 -12.86 -5.91
C GLY A 29 -5.67 -12.74 -5.68
N ASN A 30 -5.06 -11.56 -5.88
CA ASN A 30 -3.63 -11.41 -5.68
C ASN A 30 -3.26 -11.45 -4.18
N GLN A 31 -2.38 -12.38 -3.81
CA GLN A 31 -1.91 -12.58 -2.43
C GLN A 31 -1.15 -11.37 -1.87
N ALA A 32 -0.57 -10.51 -2.72
CA ALA A 32 0.09 -9.28 -2.30
C ALA A 32 -0.84 -8.33 -1.53
N ARG A 33 -2.17 -8.46 -1.68
CA ARG A 33 -3.14 -7.73 -0.87
C ARG A 33 -2.88 -7.88 0.63
N PHE A 34 -2.54 -9.08 1.10
CA PHE A 34 -2.27 -9.31 2.52
C PHE A 34 -1.00 -8.60 2.99
N LEU A 35 0.03 -8.51 2.13
CA LEU A 35 1.22 -7.72 2.40
C LEU A 35 0.86 -6.25 2.57
N TYR A 36 0.11 -5.67 1.63
CA TYR A 36 -0.27 -4.26 1.70
C TYR A 36 -1.13 -3.95 2.93
N LEU A 37 -2.08 -4.83 3.28
CA LEU A 37 -2.88 -4.68 4.50
C LEU A 37 -2.00 -4.70 5.77
N ARG A 38 -1.00 -5.60 5.84
CA ARG A 38 -0.04 -5.65 6.96
C ARG A 38 0.83 -4.40 7.06
N LEU A 39 1.17 -3.79 5.92
CA LEU A 39 1.92 -2.54 5.86
C LEU A 39 1.05 -1.30 6.16
N GLY A 40 -0.23 -1.48 6.50
CA GLY A 40 -1.13 -0.41 6.94
C GLY A 40 -1.94 0.23 5.82
N PHE A 41 -1.87 -0.29 4.58
CA PHE A 41 -2.79 0.15 3.54
C PHE A 41 -4.23 -0.24 3.89
N ARG A 42 -5.18 0.63 3.56
CA ARG A 42 -6.62 0.42 3.70
C ARG A 42 -7.27 0.44 2.32
N GLN A 43 -8.36 -0.29 2.15
CA GLN A 43 -9.12 -0.26 0.89
C GLN A 43 -9.89 1.07 0.80
N LYS A 44 -9.72 1.83 -0.28
CA LYS A 44 -10.51 3.04 -0.58
C LYS A 44 -11.57 2.83 -1.65
N GLY A 45 -11.46 1.77 -2.44
CA GLY A 45 -12.37 1.49 -3.54
C GLY A 45 -12.13 0.12 -4.15
N ARG A 46 -12.99 -0.24 -5.11
CA ARG A 46 -12.84 -1.41 -5.97
C ARG A 46 -13.45 -1.11 -7.33
N ASN A 47 -12.91 -1.72 -8.38
CA ASN A 47 -13.52 -1.75 -9.70
C ASN A 47 -13.71 -3.22 -10.12
N ALA A 48 -14.02 -3.47 -11.41
CA ALA A 48 -14.27 -4.82 -11.90
C ALA A 48 -13.07 -5.79 -11.74
N ALA A 49 -11.84 -5.28 -11.79
CA ALA A 49 -10.63 -6.10 -11.85
C ALA A 49 -9.69 -5.92 -10.63
N THR A 50 -9.74 -4.78 -9.97
CA THR A 50 -8.79 -4.38 -8.93
C THR A 50 -9.47 -3.78 -7.70
N ARG A 51 -8.76 -3.88 -6.57
CA ARG A 51 -9.06 -3.13 -5.35
C ARG A 51 -8.09 -1.98 -5.23
N GLN A 52 -8.62 -0.80 -5.00
CA GLN A 52 -7.83 0.40 -4.78
C GLN A 52 -7.51 0.51 -3.30
N MET A 53 -6.23 0.66 -2.98
CA MET A 53 -5.71 0.76 -1.63
C MET A 53 -5.03 2.11 -1.43
N ILE A 54 -5.07 2.60 -0.19
CA ILE A 54 -4.44 3.85 0.24
C ILE A 54 -3.69 3.62 1.54
N TRP A 55 -2.48 4.15 1.62
CA TRP A 55 -1.71 4.30 2.85
C TRP A 55 -1.57 5.80 3.15
N ARG A 56 -1.74 6.15 4.42
CA ARG A 56 -1.59 7.51 4.93
C ARG A 56 -0.44 7.54 5.93
N PRO A 57 0.42 8.57 5.87
CA PRO A 57 1.52 8.74 6.81
C PRO A 57 0.98 8.88 8.22
N PRO A 58 1.57 8.20 9.22
CA PRO A 58 1.17 8.33 10.62
C PRO A 58 1.39 9.73 11.19
N ARG A 59 2.27 10.53 10.56
CA ARG A 59 2.66 11.87 11.02
C ARG A 59 2.01 13.02 10.23
N GLY A 60 0.94 12.74 9.48
CA GLY A 60 0.17 13.72 8.71
C GLY A 60 -0.97 14.36 9.48
#